data_AF-A0A7C3E4N1-F1
#
_entry.id   AF-A0A7C3E4N1-F1
#
_cell.length_a   1.000
_cell.length_b   1.000
_cell.length_c   1.000
_cell.angle_alpha   90.00
_cell.angle_beta   90.00
_cell.angle_gamma   90.00
#
_symmetry.space_group_name_H-M   'P 1'
#
loop_
_entity.id
_entity.type
_entity.pdbx_description
1 polymer ?
#
loop_
_entity_poly.entity_id
_entity_poly.type
_entity_poly.pdbx_seq_one_letter_code
_entity_poly.pdbx_strand_id
1 'polypeptide(L)'
;MVVCTHRITESEQLRGVIGEFFKCPIIKASEADAAFGSADIFEKHGVAHVGGTGVATWGFVAGEQKVMVGGWGMAVGDEGGGYDIAAQGLRAALRMLDGRGGYTKLLDYAKEHFGFAGDRESILSVLPSISKRHVLASFAAIVISAAAEGDPIALEIVNNAVKEQSSCVKTAARCVFGQHEIFPLVLHGSVATSSLFVEGISRSVSAEFDNVQVFLPKYRPSVGLALFTLNKVLEAAGRK
;
A
#
# COMPACT_ATOMS: atom_id res chain seq x y z
N MET A 1 -19.13 -15.16 8.00
CA MET A 1 -18.03 -14.36 8.61
C MET A 1 -16.88 -14.27 7.61
N VAL A 2 -16.29 -13.08 7.43
CA VAL A 2 -15.19 -12.88 6.46
C VAL A 2 -13.87 -12.91 7.20
N VAL A 3 -12.91 -13.69 6.70
CA VAL A 3 -11.57 -13.77 7.26
C VAL A 3 -10.56 -13.35 6.20
N CYS A 4 -9.85 -12.26 6.46
CA CYS A 4 -8.74 -11.78 5.62
C CYS A 4 -7.42 -12.24 6.24
N THR A 5 -6.60 -12.98 5.50
CA THR A 5 -5.30 -13.46 5.97
C THR A 5 -4.26 -13.37 4.86
N HIS A 6 -3.02 -13.08 5.20
CA HIS A 6 -1.91 -13.02 4.24
C HIS A 6 -1.23 -14.37 3.99
N ARG A 7 -1.44 -15.37 4.86
CA ARG A 7 -0.79 -16.70 4.77
C ARG A 7 -1.80 -17.83 4.79
N ILE A 8 -1.60 -18.81 3.90
CA ILE A 8 -2.51 -19.96 3.72
C ILE A 8 -2.66 -20.77 5.02
N THR A 9 -1.55 -21.00 5.73
CA THR A 9 -1.53 -21.76 6.99
C THR A 9 -2.27 -21.06 8.13
N GLU A 10 -2.17 -19.73 8.22
CA GLU A 10 -2.95 -18.95 9.19
C GLU A 10 -4.44 -18.96 8.84
N SER A 11 -4.80 -18.96 7.55
CA SER A 11 -6.21 -19.05 7.11
C SER A 11 -6.91 -20.30 7.63
N GLU A 12 -6.24 -21.46 7.54
CA GLU A 12 -6.83 -22.76 7.89
C GLU A 12 -7.00 -22.92 9.40
N GLN A 13 -5.99 -22.52 10.17
CA GLN A 13 -6.07 -22.50 11.64
C GLN A 13 -7.17 -21.55 12.12
N LEU A 14 -7.24 -20.33 11.57
CA LEU A 14 -8.30 -19.39 11.93
C LEU A 14 -9.69 -19.96 11.59
N ARG A 15 -9.84 -20.59 10.43
CA ARG A 15 -11.10 -21.19 10.01
C ARG A 15 -11.56 -22.28 10.98
N GLY A 16 -10.63 -23.11 11.45
CA GLY A 16 -10.90 -24.13 12.47
C GLY A 16 -11.45 -23.52 13.75
N VAL A 17 -10.70 -22.59 14.35
CA VAL A 17 -11.09 -21.90 15.60
C VAL A 17 -12.43 -21.19 15.45
N ILE A 18 -12.62 -20.44 14.36
CA ILE A 18 -13.88 -19.71 14.12
C ILE A 18 -15.06 -20.67 13.98
N GLY A 19 -14.87 -21.79 13.29
CA GLY A 19 -15.89 -22.80 13.07
C GLY A 19 -16.39 -23.44 14.37
N GLU A 20 -15.56 -23.46 15.42
CA GLU A 20 -15.95 -23.94 16.76
C GLU A 20 -16.98 -23.01 17.43
N PHE A 21 -16.89 -21.69 17.20
CA PHE A 21 -17.75 -20.70 17.84
C PHE A 21 -18.94 -20.27 16.97
N PHE A 22 -18.81 -20.29 15.64
CA PHE A 22 -19.81 -19.73 14.73
C PHE A 22 -20.25 -20.73 13.65
N LYS A 23 -21.53 -21.10 13.67
CA LYS A 23 -22.16 -21.92 12.62
C LYS A 23 -22.66 -21.05 11.46
N CYS A 24 -21.73 -20.42 10.74
CA CYS A 24 -22.04 -19.64 9.55
C CYS A 24 -21.02 -19.86 8.43
N PRO A 25 -21.34 -19.55 7.16
CA PRO A 25 -20.38 -19.62 6.07
C PRO A 25 -19.15 -18.74 6.35
N ILE A 26 -17.97 -19.33 6.29
CA ILE A 26 -16.68 -18.63 6.40
C ILE A 26 -16.12 -18.44 5.00
N ILE A 27 -15.91 -17.18 4.62
CA ILE A 27 -15.41 -16.82 3.29
C ILE A 27 -14.01 -16.27 3.44
N LYS A 28 -13.08 -16.87 2.70
CA LYS A 28 -11.71 -16.39 2.59
C LYS A 28 -11.68 -15.13 1.73
N ALA A 29 -11.00 -14.12 2.22
CA ALA A 29 -10.75 -12.89 1.49
C ALA A 29 -9.28 -12.49 1.53
N SER A 30 -8.91 -11.63 0.60
CA SER A 30 -7.58 -11.05 0.39
C SER A 30 -7.64 -9.53 0.41
N GLU A 31 -6.48 -8.89 0.54
CA GLU A 31 -6.38 -7.42 0.38
C GLU A 31 -6.83 -6.95 -0.98
N ALA A 32 -6.61 -7.74 -2.05
CA ALA A 32 -7.13 -7.42 -3.36
C ALA A 32 -8.67 -7.40 -3.39
N ASP A 33 -9.33 -8.34 -2.70
CA ASP A 33 -10.81 -8.33 -2.58
C ASP A 33 -11.28 -7.05 -1.86
N ALA A 34 -10.58 -6.63 -0.81
CA ALA A 34 -10.87 -5.38 -0.11
C ALA A 34 -10.62 -4.15 -0.99
N ALA A 35 -9.53 -4.14 -1.78
CA ALA A 35 -9.20 -3.05 -2.69
C ALA A 35 -10.26 -2.88 -3.78
N PHE A 36 -10.55 -3.96 -4.54
CA PHE A 36 -11.60 -3.95 -5.56
C PHE A 36 -12.97 -3.57 -4.99
N GLY A 37 -13.37 -4.20 -3.88
CA GLY A 37 -14.63 -3.90 -3.21
C GLY A 37 -14.73 -2.45 -2.73
N SER A 38 -13.64 -1.88 -2.25
CA SER A 38 -13.62 -0.47 -1.82
C SER A 38 -13.76 0.49 -3.00
N ALA A 39 -13.36 0.07 -4.19
CA ALA A 39 -13.52 0.81 -5.44
C ALA A 39 -14.84 0.53 -6.17
N ASP A 40 -15.77 -0.21 -5.55
CA ASP A 40 -17.09 -0.56 -6.14
C ASP A 40 -16.95 -1.48 -7.38
N ILE A 41 -15.92 -2.33 -7.36
CA ILE A 41 -15.65 -3.35 -8.38
C ILE A 41 -15.79 -4.71 -7.71
N PHE A 42 -16.78 -5.50 -8.14
CA PHE A 42 -17.10 -6.80 -7.52
C PHE A 42 -16.72 -8.01 -8.36
N GLU A 43 -16.27 -7.77 -9.59
CA GLU A 43 -15.67 -8.77 -10.47
C GLU A 43 -14.16 -8.54 -10.55
N LYS A 44 -13.36 -9.51 -10.11
CA LYS A 44 -11.89 -9.38 -10.13
C LYS A 44 -11.33 -9.57 -11.53
N HIS A 45 -11.25 -8.48 -12.26
CA HIS A 45 -10.57 -8.40 -13.53
C HIS A 45 -9.86 -7.05 -13.57
N GLY A 46 -8.53 -7.03 -13.69
CA GLY A 46 -7.74 -5.81 -13.59
C GLY A 46 -6.53 -5.94 -12.67
N VAL A 47 -5.97 -4.80 -12.29
CA VAL A 47 -4.83 -4.70 -11.37
C VAL A 47 -5.28 -4.05 -10.07
N ALA A 48 -4.96 -4.68 -8.94
CA ALA A 48 -5.10 -4.08 -7.62
C ALA A 48 -3.71 -3.78 -7.06
N HIS A 49 -3.46 -2.52 -6.70
CA HIS A 49 -2.23 -2.06 -6.09
C HIS A 49 -2.51 -1.51 -4.70
N VAL A 50 -1.88 -2.09 -3.68
CA VAL A 50 -2.00 -1.65 -2.29
C VAL A 50 -0.65 -1.11 -1.83
N GLY A 51 -0.56 0.22 -1.68
CA GLY A 51 0.59 0.92 -1.11
C GLY A 51 0.23 1.56 0.23
N GLY A 52 0.61 0.92 1.32
CA GLY A 52 0.40 1.38 2.70
C GLY A 52 1.71 1.35 3.47
N THR A 53 1.76 0.66 4.61
CA THR A 53 3.04 0.38 5.32
C THR A 53 4.01 -0.43 4.45
N GLY A 54 3.48 -1.37 3.66
CA GLY A 54 4.20 -2.12 2.63
C GLY A 54 3.57 -1.93 1.25
N VAL A 55 4.02 -2.69 0.26
CA VAL A 55 3.56 -2.57 -1.13
C VAL A 55 3.31 -3.95 -1.72
N ALA A 56 2.13 -4.15 -2.30
CA ALA A 56 1.82 -5.35 -3.06
C ALA A 56 0.89 -5.01 -4.24
N THR A 57 1.12 -5.70 -5.36
CA THR A 57 0.32 -5.55 -6.58
C THR A 57 -0.14 -6.91 -7.06
N TRP A 58 -1.39 -7.02 -7.46
CA TRP A 58 -1.97 -8.24 -8.01
C TRP A 58 -2.60 -7.99 -9.36
N GLY A 59 -2.37 -8.89 -10.31
CA GLY A 59 -3.06 -8.92 -11.60
C GLY A 59 -4.09 -10.05 -11.64
N PHE A 60 -5.31 -9.74 -12.08
CA PHE A 60 -6.42 -10.67 -12.17
C PHE A 60 -7.03 -10.71 -13.57
N VAL A 61 -7.36 -11.90 -14.04
CA VAL A 61 -8.12 -12.13 -15.28
C VAL A 61 -9.26 -13.08 -14.97
N ALA A 62 -10.50 -12.64 -15.24
CA ALA A 62 -11.72 -13.44 -15.07
C ALA A 62 -11.87 -14.07 -13.67
N GLY A 63 -11.59 -13.28 -12.62
CA GLY A 63 -11.68 -13.72 -11.22
C GLY A 63 -10.42 -14.37 -10.67
N GLU A 64 -9.52 -14.85 -11.55
CA GLU A 64 -8.32 -15.59 -11.18
C GLU A 64 -7.11 -14.69 -11.02
N GLN A 65 -6.38 -14.87 -9.91
CA GLN A 65 -5.09 -14.20 -9.71
C GLN A 65 -4.05 -14.84 -10.65
N LYS A 66 -3.46 -14.03 -11.53
CA LYS A 66 -2.43 -14.50 -12.47
C LYS A 66 -1.02 -14.16 -11.99
N VAL A 67 -0.86 -13.05 -11.27
CA VAL A 67 0.44 -12.59 -10.80
C VAL A 67 0.30 -11.83 -9.48
N MET A 68 1.35 -11.88 -8.67
CA MET A 68 1.60 -10.98 -7.55
C MET A 68 3.02 -10.41 -7.69
N VAL A 69 3.15 -9.09 -7.59
CA VAL A 69 4.42 -8.36 -7.68
C VAL A 69 4.61 -7.54 -6.42
N GLY A 70 5.81 -7.63 -5.82
CA GLY A 70 6.07 -7.06 -4.49
C GLY A 70 5.47 -7.93 -3.37
N GLY A 71 5.28 -7.34 -2.20
CA GLY A 71 4.73 -8.03 -1.02
C GLY A 71 5.69 -8.99 -0.33
N TRP A 72 7.00 -8.86 -0.59
CA TRP A 72 8.04 -9.64 0.10
C TRP A 72 8.27 -9.23 1.55
N GLY A 73 7.70 -8.07 1.95
CA GLY A 73 7.80 -7.53 3.28
C GLY A 73 9.05 -6.65 3.47
N MET A 74 8.97 -5.72 4.43
CA MET A 74 9.95 -4.65 4.67
C MET A 74 11.42 -5.05 4.81
N ALA A 75 11.73 -6.31 5.10
CA ALA A 75 13.11 -6.76 5.30
C ALA A 75 13.85 -6.90 3.97
N VAL A 76 13.14 -7.28 2.90
CA VAL A 76 13.71 -7.66 1.60
C VAL A 76 12.86 -7.17 0.41
N GLY A 77 11.94 -6.26 0.67
CA GLY A 77 11.03 -5.67 -0.31
C GLY A 77 10.22 -4.53 0.30
N ASP A 78 9.00 -4.31 -0.18
CA ASP A 78 8.13 -3.17 0.17
C ASP A 78 8.77 -1.80 -0.19
N GLU A 79 9.60 -1.76 -1.24
CA GLU A 79 10.22 -0.54 -1.75
C GLU A 79 9.15 0.49 -2.12
N GLY A 80 9.37 1.74 -1.71
CA GLY A 80 8.39 2.82 -1.86
C GLY A 80 7.14 2.67 -0.99
N GLY A 81 7.08 1.68 -0.10
CA GLY A 81 6.07 1.60 0.96
C GLY A 81 6.29 2.63 2.05
N GLY A 82 5.29 2.83 2.90
CA GLY A 82 5.35 3.81 3.99
C GLY A 82 6.49 3.55 4.98
N TYR A 83 6.80 2.27 5.27
CA TYR A 83 7.97 1.96 6.11
C TYR A 83 9.28 2.42 5.46
N ASP A 84 9.45 2.15 4.17
CA ASP A 84 10.66 2.51 3.42
C ASP A 84 10.80 4.05 3.30
N ILE A 85 9.73 4.73 2.89
CA ILE A 85 9.66 6.21 2.82
C ILE A 85 10.03 6.83 4.17
N ALA A 86 9.43 6.35 5.27
CA ALA A 86 9.71 6.84 6.61
C ALA A 86 11.15 6.58 7.04
N ALA A 87 11.68 5.39 6.76
CA ALA A 87 13.05 5.03 7.10
C ALA A 87 14.05 5.92 6.33
N GLN A 88 13.82 6.15 5.04
CA GLN A 88 14.63 7.06 4.23
C GLN A 88 14.55 8.50 4.74
N GLY A 89 13.34 8.99 5.08
CA GLY A 89 13.13 10.32 5.63
C GLY A 89 13.84 10.53 6.97
N LEU A 90 13.72 9.58 7.90
CA LEU A 90 14.41 9.64 9.18
C LEU A 90 15.94 9.55 9.02
N ARG A 91 16.43 8.71 8.10
CA ARG A 91 17.87 8.67 7.77
C ARG A 91 18.34 10.01 7.20
N ALA A 92 17.56 10.66 6.33
CA ALA A 92 17.91 11.99 5.80
C ALA A 92 17.99 13.05 6.89
N ALA A 93 16.99 13.10 7.79
CA ALA A 93 17.00 13.95 8.98
C ALA A 93 18.26 13.74 9.84
N LEU A 94 18.60 12.48 10.11
CA LEU A 94 19.79 12.14 10.89
C LEU A 94 21.10 12.49 10.18
N ARG A 95 21.15 12.37 8.85
CA ARG A 95 22.32 12.79 8.07
C ARG A 95 22.53 14.30 8.16
N MET A 96 21.45 15.08 8.12
CA MET A 96 21.52 16.53 8.34
C MET A 96 22.05 16.83 9.75
N LEU A 97 21.53 16.14 10.78
CA LEU A 97 22.00 16.28 12.16
C LEU A 97 23.49 15.96 12.32
N ASP A 98 23.98 14.91 11.66
CA ASP A 98 25.40 14.53 11.62
C ASP A 98 26.28 15.52 10.82
N GLY A 99 25.70 16.50 10.10
CA GLY A 99 26.42 17.42 9.22
C GLY A 99 26.87 16.81 7.87
N ARG A 100 26.39 15.61 7.52
CA ARG A 100 26.75 14.87 6.28
C ARG A 100 25.60 14.78 5.26
N GLY A 101 24.52 15.50 5.50
CA GLY A 101 23.35 15.61 4.64
C GLY A 101 23.07 17.07 4.29
N GLY A 102 22.26 17.30 3.26
CA GLY A 102 21.76 18.62 2.93
C GLY A 102 20.72 19.12 3.96
N TYR A 103 20.39 20.40 3.88
CA TYR A 103 19.30 20.97 4.66
C TYR A 103 17.95 20.34 4.25
N THR A 104 17.14 19.97 5.25
CA THR A 104 15.81 19.44 5.06
C THR A 104 14.92 19.77 6.26
N LYS A 105 13.63 20.02 6.00
CA LYS A 105 12.59 20.19 7.03
C LYS A 105 12.33 18.90 7.82
N LEU A 106 12.76 17.75 7.29
CA LEU A 106 12.52 16.44 7.89
C LEU A 106 13.13 16.29 9.29
N LEU A 107 14.19 17.03 9.63
CA LEU A 107 14.76 16.99 10.98
C LEU A 107 13.80 17.59 12.01
N ASP A 108 13.24 18.77 11.75
CA ASP A 108 12.29 19.41 12.65
C ASP A 108 10.98 18.63 12.74
N TYR A 109 10.50 18.10 11.61
CA TYR A 109 9.33 17.24 11.63
C TYR A 109 9.55 15.92 12.36
N ALA A 110 10.74 15.31 12.25
CA ALA A 110 11.06 14.11 13.03
C ALA A 110 11.09 14.40 14.52
N LYS A 111 11.67 15.54 14.93
CA LYS A 111 11.71 15.99 16.33
C LYS A 111 10.31 16.14 16.91
N GLU A 112 9.42 16.81 16.19
CA GLU A 112 8.02 17.00 16.60
C GLU A 112 7.26 15.67 16.66
N HIS A 113 7.38 14.84 15.61
CA HIS A 113 6.63 13.61 15.49
C HIS A 113 7.04 12.52 16.49
N PHE A 114 8.35 12.38 16.74
CA PHE A 114 8.88 11.35 17.63
C PHE A 114 9.24 11.85 19.04
N GLY A 115 9.18 13.16 19.27
CA GLY A 115 9.39 13.77 20.59
C GLY A 115 10.84 13.71 21.07
N PHE A 116 11.78 14.29 20.31
CA PHE A 116 13.18 14.44 20.75
C PHE A 116 13.70 15.87 20.50
N ALA A 117 14.73 16.27 21.26
CA ALA A 117 15.21 17.65 21.29
C ALA A 117 16.03 18.07 20.04
N GLY A 118 16.50 17.08 19.27
CA GLY A 118 17.26 17.31 18.03
C GLY A 118 18.75 17.10 18.16
N ASP A 119 19.19 16.40 19.21
CA ASP A 119 20.58 15.99 19.42
C ASP A 119 20.70 14.44 19.42
N ARG A 120 21.93 13.94 19.42
CA ARG A 120 22.22 12.51 19.34
C ARG A 120 21.68 11.73 20.54
N GLU A 121 21.77 12.28 21.75
CA GLU A 121 21.36 11.58 22.96
C GLU A 121 19.83 11.48 23.02
N SER A 122 19.12 12.57 22.73
CA SER A 122 17.66 12.58 22.75
C SER A 122 17.06 11.62 21.72
N ILE A 123 17.60 11.52 20.50
CA ILE A 123 17.07 10.55 19.53
C ILE A 123 17.39 9.10 19.90
N LEU A 124 18.57 8.81 20.45
CA LEU A 124 18.93 7.46 20.90
C LEU A 124 18.01 6.99 22.03
N SER A 125 17.51 7.90 22.87
CA SER A 125 16.57 7.57 23.94
C SER A 125 15.21 7.06 23.42
N VAL A 126 14.74 7.56 22.28
CA VAL A 126 13.43 7.20 21.70
C VAL A 126 13.52 6.15 20.58
N LEU A 127 14.73 5.87 20.09
CA LEU A 127 14.97 4.94 18.98
C LEU A 127 14.35 3.54 19.16
N PRO A 128 14.34 2.92 20.37
CA PRO A 128 13.66 1.64 20.59
C PRO A 128 12.14 1.69 20.35
N SER A 129 11.50 2.84 20.58
CA SER A 129 10.09 3.03 20.28
C SER A 129 9.87 3.25 18.79
N ILE A 130 10.74 4.06 18.15
CA ILE A 130 10.69 4.35 16.71
C ILE A 130 10.88 3.06 15.89
N SER A 131 11.75 2.15 16.31
CA SER A 131 12.07 0.92 15.56
C SER A 131 10.88 -0.03 15.37
N LYS A 132 9.79 0.15 16.12
CA LYS A 132 8.52 -0.57 15.89
C LYS A 132 7.96 -0.19 14.51
N ARG A 133 7.69 -1.20 13.67
CA ARG A 133 7.24 -1.03 12.27
C ARG A 133 6.20 0.07 12.07
N HIS A 134 5.10 0.03 12.83
CA HIS A 134 3.99 0.96 12.68
C HIS A 134 4.33 2.38 13.17
N VAL A 135 5.23 2.50 14.16
CA VAL A 135 5.69 3.79 14.67
C VAL A 135 6.55 4.47 13.62
N LEU A 136 7.56 3.79 13.08
CA LEU A 136 8.35 4.38 12.00
C LEU A 136 7.49 4.72 10.78
N ALA A 137 6.68 3.77 10.29
CA ALA A 137 5.85 3.98 9.10
C ALA A 137 4.86 5.14 9.23
N SER A 138 4.47 5.54 10.44
CA SER A 138 3.63 6.72 10.66
C SER A 138 4.27 8.05 10.19
N PHE A 139 5.60 8.10 10.08
CA PHE A 139 6.33 9.26 9.58
C PHE A 139 6.25 9.43 8.05
N ALA A 140 5.77 8.41 7.31
CA ALA A 140 5.70 8.47 5.85
C ALA A 140 4.83 9.61 5.34
N ALA A 141 3.67 9.84 5.95
CA ALA A 141 2.76 10.92 5.57
C ALA A 141 3.40 12.30 5.72
N ILE A 142 4.25 12.46 6.73
CA ILE A 142 5.00 13.69 7.00
C ILE A 142 6.09 13.89 5.94
N VAL A 143 6.80 12.83 5.55
CA VAL A 143 7.76 12.90 4.43
C VAL A 143 7.06 13.29 3.14
N ILE A 144 5.89 12.73 2.86
CA ILE A 144 5.09 13.07 1.68
C ILE A 144 4.61 14.54 1.73
N SER A 145 4.21 15.03 2.90
CA SER A 145 3.86 16.45 3.09
C SER A 145 5.06 17.36 2.85
N ALA A 146 6.23 17.03 3.40
CA ALA A 146 7.45 17.81 3.18
C ALA A 146 7.82 17.90 1.68
N ALA A 147 7.62 16.81 0.93
CA ALA A 147 7.80 16.82 -0.52
C ALA A 147 6.82 17.76 -1.22
N ALA A 148 5.54 17.74 -0.83
CA ALA A 148 4.53 18.66 -1.37
C ALA A 148 4.83 20.14 -1.03
N GLU A 149 5.52 20.39 0.08
CA GLU A 149 6.01 21.72 0.47
C GLU A 149 7.32 22.13 -0.23
N GLY A 150 7.84 21.31 -1.14
CA GLY A 150 9.03 21.62 -1.93
C GLY A 150 10.37 21.29 -1.25
N ASP A 151 10.38 20.49 -0.18
CA ASP A 151 11.64 19.99 0.38
C ASP A 151 12.35 19.09 -0.65
N PRO A 152 13.57 19.42 -1.11
CA PRO A 152 14.21 18.71 -2.21
C PRO A 152 14.58 17.27 -1.86
N ILE A 153 14.94 16.99 -0.60
CA ILE A 153 15.32 15.64 -0.16
C ILE A 153 14.07 14.77 -0.03
N ALA A 154 12.99 15.32 0.54
CA ALA A 154 11.71 14.62 0.60
C ALA A 154 11.14 14.35 -0.80
N LEU A 155 11.25 15.31 -1.73
CA LEU A 155 10.87 15.14 -3.13
C LEU A 155 11.63 14.00 -3.79
N GLU A 156 12.94 13.88 -3.57
CA GLU A 156 13.74 12.77 -4.11
C GLU A 156 13.24 11.42 -3.59
N ILE A 157 13.03 11.30 -2.27
CA ILE A 157 12.52 10.08 -1.62
C ILE A 157 11.16 9.69 -2.21
N VAL A 158 10.22 10.64 -2.29
CA VAL A 158 8.87 10.40 -2.80
C VAL A 158 8.89 10.03 -4.28
N ASN A 159 9.69 10.72 -5.10
CA ASN A 159 9.81 10.41 -6.53
C ASN A 159 10.36 9.01 -6.76
N ASN A 160 11.34 8.57 -5.96
CA ASN A 160 11.87 7.21 -6.03
C ASN A 160 10.81 6.19 -5.59
N ALA A 161 10.09 6.45 -4.49
CA ALA A 161 8.99 5.60 -4.04
C ALA A 161 7.86 5.44 -5.08
N VAL A 162 7.49 6.53 -5.76
CA VAL A 162 6.53 6.51 -6.87
C VAL A 162 7.03 5.66 -8.03
N LYS A 163 8.32 5.74 -8.37
CA LYS A 163 8.92 4.89 -9.43
C LYS A 163 8.84 3.42 -9.07
N GLU A 164 9.17 3.05 -7.83
CA GLU A 164 9.11 1.66 -7.36
C GLU A 164 7.67 1.11 -7.40
N GLN A 165 6.70 1.83 -6.84
CA GLN A 165 5.29 1.43 -6.92
C GLN A 165 4.79 1.33 -8.36
N SER A 166 5.15 2.30 -9.22
CA SER A 166 4.82 2.26 -10.65
C SER A 166 5.43 1.04 -11.36
N SER A 167 6.65 0.66 -10.98
CA SER A 167 7.33 -0.52 -11.51
C SER A 167 6.55 -1.79 -11.17
N CYS A 168 6.07 -1.93 -9.93
CA CYS A 168 5.22 -3.05 -9.54
C CYS A 168 3.91 -3.09 -10.33
N VAL A 169 3.24 -1.95 -10.49
CA VAL A 169 1.98 -1.84 -11.25
C VAL A 169 2.16 -2.25 -12.70
N LYS A 170 3.15 -1.67 -13.39
CA LYS A 170 3.39 -1.97 -14.82
C LYS A 170 3.82 -3.42 -15.02
N THR A 171 4.64 -3.96 -14.11
CA THR A 171 5.05 -5.37 -14.15
C THR A 171 3.85 -6.29 -14.03
N ALA A 172 2.95 -6.03 -13.07
CA ALA A 172 1.73 -6.82 -12.93
C ALA A 172 0.84 -6.69 -14.18
N ALA A 173 0.62 -5.46 -14.67
CA ALA A 173 -0.21 -5.19 -15.84
C ALA A 173 0.31 -5.92 -17.10
N ARG A 174 1.62 -5.89 -17.39
CA ARG A 174 2.22 -6.60 -18.53
C ARG A 174 1.97 -8.11 -18.51
N CYS A 175 1.86 -8.71 -17.32
CA CYS A 175 1.61 -10.14 -17.19
C CYS A 175 0.15 -10.52 -17.51
N VAL A 176 -0.78 -9.57 -17.50
CA VAL A 176 -2.23 -9.85 -17.63
C VAL A 176 -2.93 -9.13 -18.76
N PHE A 177 -2.40 -8.01 -19.25
CA PHE A 177 -3.03 -7.16 -20.28
C PHE A 177 -2.01 -6.70 -21.32
N GLY A 178 -2.47 -6.62 -22.57
CA GLY A 178 -1.78 -5.91 -23.64
C GLY A 178 -1.95 -4.39 -23.54
N GLN A 179 -1.09 -3.65 -24.25
CA GLN A 179 -1.03 -2.18 -24.22
C GLN A 179 -2.37 -1.49 -24.54
N HIS A 180 -3.17 -2.04 -25.46
CA HIS A 180 -4.43 -1.43 -25.91
C HIS A 180 -5.66 -1.98 -25.18
N GLU A 181 -5.51 -2.97 -24.30
CA GLU A 181 -6.63 -3.54 -23.56
C GLU A 181 -7.15 -2.56 -22.51
N ILE A 182 -8.46 -2.58 -22.30
CA ILE A 182 -9.12 -1.80 -21.24
C ILE A 182 -9.07 -2.63 -19.97
N PHE A 183 -8.50 -2.09 -18.90
CA PHE A 183 -8.52 -2.74 -17.59
C PHE A 183 -8.58 -1.72 -16.45
N PRO A 184 -9.25 -2.06 -15.34
CA PRO A 184 -9.24 -1.22 -14.16
C PRO A 184 -7.92 -1.41 -13.37
N LEU A 185 -7.33 -0.30 -12.96
CA LEU A 185 -6.25 -0.23 -11.98
C LEU A 185 -6.81 0.38 -10.69
N VAL A 186 -6.95 -0.43 -9.65
CA VAL A 186 -7.37 0.05 -8.33
C VAL A 186 -6.14 0.40 -7.51
N LEU A 187 -5.99 1.68 -7.15
CA LEU A 187 -4.99 2.13 -6.19
C LEU A 187 -5.62 2.22 -4.80
N HIS A 188 -4.98 1.58 -3.82
CA HIS A 188 -5.48 1.49 -2.46
C HIS A 188 -4.34 1.59 -1.44
N GLY A 189 -4.66 1.92 -0.19
CA GLY A 189 -3.66 2.11 0.88
C GLY A 189 -3.21 3.57 0.98
N SER A 190 -2.84 3.98 2.20
CA SER A 190 -2.65 5.39 2.55
C SER A 190 -1.58 6.11 1.74
N VAL A 191 -0.54 5.41 1.28
CA VAL A 191 0.53 5.99 0.46
C VAL A 191 0.08 6.09 -1.00
N ALA A 192 -0.38 4.99 -1.58
CA ALA A 192 -0.74 4.95 -3.01
C ALA A 192 -1.95 5.83 -3.35
N THR A 193 -2.81 6.15 -2.38
CA THR A 193 -3.96 7.06 -2.56
C THR A 193 -3.63 8.53 -2.27
N SER A 194 -2.38 8.87 -1.93
CA SER A 194 -1.98 10.28 -1.80
C SER A 194 -1.81 10.93 -3.18
N SER A 195 -2.03 12.24 -3.29
CA SER A 195 -2.07 12.95 -4.59
C SER A 195 -0.82 12.72 -5.44
N LEU A 196 0.37 12.87 -4.84
CA LEU A 196 1.65 12.65 -5.54
C LEU A 196 1.78 11.23 -6.10
N PHE A 197 1.29 10.22 -5.37
CA PHE A 197 1.35 8.82 -5.81
C PHE A 197 0.29 8.51 -6.86
N VAL A 198 -0.94 8.97 -6.67
CA VAL A 198 -2.00 8.79 -7.68
C VAL A 198 -1.58 9.42 -9.00
N GLU A 199 -1.12 10.66 -9.00
CA GLU A 199 -0.68 11.35 -10.21
C GLU A 199 0.55 10.66 -10.85
N GLY A 200 1.54 10.31 -10.03
CA GLY A 200 2.78 9.71 -10.50
C GLY A 200 2.59 8.32 -11.08
N ILE A 201 1.85 7.45 -10.39
CA ILE A 201 1.54 6.10 -10.86
C ILE A 201 0.64 6.17 -12.10
N SER A 202 -0.42 6.99 -12.08
CA SER A 202 -1.31 7.12 -13.24
C SER A 202 -0.53 7.58 -14.48
N ARG A 203 0.31 8.61 -14.36
CA ARG A 203 1.16 9.08 -15.46
C ARG A 203 2.11 7.98 -15.96
N SER A 204 2.75 7.24 -15.05
CA SER A 204 3.71 6.19 -15.40
C SER A 204 3.05 5.03 -16.15
N VAL A 205 1.84 4.62 -15.73
CA VAL A 205 1.10 3.51 -16.34
C VAL A 205 0.46 3.95 -17.65
N SER A 206 -0.13 5.14 -17.73
CA SER A 206 -0.72 5.67 -18.97
C SER A 206 0.31 5.99 -20.06
N ALA A 207 1.60 6.08 -19.71
CA ALA A 207 2.67 6.16 -20.71
C ALA A 207 2.92 4.83 -21.44
N GLU A 208 2.35 3.72 -20.94
CA GLU A 208 2.55 2.38 -21.48
C GLU A 208 1.25 1.67 -21.86
N PHE A 209 0.14 1.97 -21.19
CA PHE A 209 -1.17 1.37 -21.44
C PHE A 209 -2.18 2.46 -21.80
N ASP A 210 -2.75 2.37 -22.99
CA ASP A 210 -3.56 3.45 -23.57
C ASP A 210 -4.91 3.59 -22.87
N ASN A 211 -5.45 2.49 -22.36
CA ASN A 211 -6.83 2.40 -21.86
C ASN A 211 -6.92 1.94 -20.39
N VAL A 212 -5.88 2.22 -19.59
CA VAL A 212 -5.94 1.99 -18.14
C VAL A 212 -6.97 2.92 -17.48
N GLN A 213 -7.86 2.36 -16.67
CA GLN A 213 -8.85 3.13 -15.92
C GLN A 213 -8.49 3.11 -14.44
N VAL A 214 -8.08 4.25 -13.88
CA VAL A 214 -7.63 4.32 -12.47
C VAL A 214 -8.82 4.54 -11.54
N PHE A 215 -8.95 3.67 -10.54
CA PHE A 215 -9.99 3.72 -9.51
C PHE A 215 -9.38 3.91 -8.13
N LEU A 216 -10.03 4.72 -7.31
CA LEU A 216 -9.69 4.96 -5.90
C LEU A 216 -10.81 4.42 -4.99
N PRO A 217 -10.50 4.08 -3.73
CA PRO A 217 -11.52 3.61 -2.79
C PRO A 217 -12.60 4.67 -2.55
N LYS A 218 -13.86 4.28 -2.78
CA LYS A 218 -15.07 4.99 -2.34
C LYS A 218 -15.43 4.66 -0.90
N TYR A 219 -15.04 3.47 -0.43
CA TYR A 219 -15.37 2.94 0.89
C TYR A 219 -14.13 2.64 1.72
N ARG A 220 -14.32 2.54 3.03
CA ARG A 220 -13.29 1.98 3.92
C ARG A 220 -13.03 0.51 3.56
N PRO A 221 -11.82 -0.01 3.80
CA PRO A 221 -11.46 -1.39 3.44
C PRO A 221 -12.41 -2.44 4.01
N SER A 222 -12.88 -2.24 5.25
CA SER A 222 -13.83 -3.14 5.90
C SER A 222 -15.20 -3.17 5.23
N VAL A 223 -15.69 -2.02 4.75
CA VAL A 223 -16.97 -1.90 4.04
C VAL A 223 -16.84 -2.46 2.64
N GLY A 224 -15.78 -2.08 1.90
CA GLY A 224 -15.50 -2.61 0.57
C GLY A 224 -15.39 -4.14 0.58
N LEU A 225 -14.67 -4.70 1.57
CA LEU A 225 -14.56 -6.14 1.73
C LEU A 225 -15.91 -6.83 2.03
N ALA A 226 -16.74 -6.21 2.87
CA ALA A 226 -18.07 -6.73 3.19
C ALA A 226 -18.97 -6.77 1.94
N LEU A 227 -19.01 -5.68 1.16
CA LEU A 227 -19.78 -5.59 -0.09
C LEU A 227 -19.30 -6.62 -1.11
N PHE A 228 -17.98 -6.71 -1.30
CA PHE A 228 -17.38 -7.65 -2.23
C PHE A 228 -17.68 -9.11 -1.86
N THR A 229 -17.62 -9.43 -0.57
CA THR A 229 -17.94 -10.77 -0.11
C THR A 229 -19.44 -11.09 -0.22
N LEU A 230 -20.30 -10.10 0.04
CA LEU A 230 -21.74 -10.25 -0.13
C LEU A 230 -22.10 -10.53 -1.60
N ASN A 231 -21.49 -9.81 -2.56
CA ASN A 231 -21.70 -10.06 -3.98
C ASN A 231 -21.39 -11.52 -4.37
N LYS A 232 -20.26 -12.06 -3.91
CA LYS A 232 -19.89 -13.47 -4.14
C LYS A 232 -20.92 -14.46 -3.60
N VAL A 233 -21.49 -14.20 -2.42
CA VAL A 233 -22.51 -15.06 -1.81
C VAL A 233 -23.80 -15.03 -2.64
N LEU A 234 -24.21 -13.84 -3.07
CA LEU A 234 -25.41 -13.65 -3.88
C LEU A 234 -25.29 -14.32 -5.24
N GLU A 235 -24.13 -14.21 -5.90
CA GLU A 235 -23.81 -14.91 -7.14
C GLU A 235 -23.87 -16.43 -6.98
N ALA A 236 -23.25 -16.98 -5.93
CA ALA A 236 -23.29 -18.42 -5.65
C ALA A 236 -24.70 -18.93 -5.34
N ALA A 237 -25.59 -18.05 -4.84
CA ALA A 237 -26.99 -18.36 -4.57
C ALA A 237 -27.93 -18.14 -5.77
N GLY A 238 -27.42 -17.66 -6.92
CA GLY A 238 -28.22 -17.35 -8.10
C GLY A 238 -29.17 -16.16 -7.94
N ARG A 239 -28.85 -15.23 -7.03
CA ARG A 239 -29.67 -14.06 -6.70
C ARG A 239 -28.95 -12.78 -7.16
N LYS A 240 -29.07 -12.43 -8.44
CA LYS A 240 -28.69 -11.11 -8.97
C LYS A 240 -29.96 -10.35 -9.36
#